data_AF-A0A9D8BAV3-F1
#
_entry.id   AF-A0A9D8BAV3-F1
#
_cell.length_a   1.000
_cell.length_b   1.000
_cell.length_c   1.000
_cell.angle_alpha   90.00
_cell.angle_beta   90.00
_cell.angle_gamma   90.00
#
_symmetry.space_group_name_H-M   'P 1'
#
loop_
_entity.id
_entity.type
_entity.pdbx_description
1 polymer ?
#
loop_
_entity_poly.entity_id
_entity_poly.type
_entity_poly.pdbx_seq_one_letter_code
_entity_poly.pdbx_strand_id
1 'polypeptide(L)'
;MKSSRPLNYGIFTENRSDMANKRTLKKQINAVISDVIDECIYIQETQKNKAQPAEKLIDEAVAFYNDLIARVHAGKNKVDFDSIWNDLNDKSEVFLESLNALSASKNEKGA
;
A
#
# COMPACT_ATOMS: atom_id res chain seq x y z
N MET A 1 7.78 -23.99 -16.98
CA MET A 1 6.68 -22.99 -17.02
C MET A 1 5.85 -23.23 -15.77
N LYS A 2 5.81 -22.37 -14.74
CA LYS A 2 5.66 -20.92 -14.75
C LYS A 2 6.60 -20.32 -13.70
N SER A 3 7.72 -19.71 -14.13
CA SER A 3 8.47 -18.79 -13.28
C SER A 3 7.69 -17.47 -13.28
N SER A 4 6.62 -17.43 -12.48
CA SER A 4 5.96 -16.17 -12.17
C SER A 4 6.99 -15.38 -11.38
N ARG A 5 7.57 -14.35 -11.99
CA ARG A 5 8.43 -13.42 -11.25
C ARG A 5 7.54 -12.89 -10.12
N PRO A 6 7.90 -13.04 -8.84
CA PRO A 6 7.21 -12.28 -7.81
C PRO A 6 7.38 -10.82 -8.23
N LEU A 7 6.27 -10.07 -8.30
CA LEU A 7 6.32 -8.63 -8.43
C LEU A 7 7.02 -8.13 -7.17
N ASN A 8 8.34 -8.04 -7.25
CA ASN A 8 9.19 -7.47 -6.21
C ASN A 8 9.05 -5.96 -6.32
N TYR A 9 7.88 -5.45 -5.92
CA TYR A 9 7.79 -4.11 -5.40
C TYR A 9 8.63 -4.14 -4.12
N GLY A 10 9.78 -3.50 -4.13
CA GLY A 10 10.80 -3.53 -3.07
C GLY A 10 10.36 -2.85 -1.77
N ILE A 11 9.18 -3.18 -1.27
CA ILE A 11 8.52 -2.50 -0.15
C ILE A 11 9.00 -3.06 1.21
N PHE A 12 9.65 -4.23 1.24
CA PHE A 12 9.80 -5.02 2.47
C PHE A 12 11.21 -5.54 2.80
N THR A 13 12.26 -4.78 2.51
CA THR A 13 13.62 -5.16 2.96
C THR A 13 14.42 -4.01 3.57
N GLU A 14 13.87 -3.34 4.58
CA GLU A 14 14.67 -2.49 5.48
C GLU A 14 14.69 -3.07 6.90
N ASN A 15 15.89 -3.18 7.47
CA ASN A 15 16.17 -3.79 8.76
C ASN A 15 15.31 -3.17 9.88
N ARG A 16 14.57 -4.02 10.63
CA ARG A 16 13.67 -3.67 11.75
C ARG A 16 14.28 -2.73 12.80
N SER A 17 15.60 -2.68 12.93
CA SER A 17 16.31 -1.84 13.88
C SER A 17 16.20 -0.34 13.60
N ASP A 18 15.91 0.07 12.35
CA ASP A 18 15.86 1.50 11.95
C ASP A 18 14.45 2.13 12.03
N MET A 19 13.39 1.30 12.14
CA MET A 19 11.99 1.76 12.24
C MET A 19 11.58 2.26 13.63
N ALA A 20 12.46 2.10 14.62
CA ALA A 20 12.23 2.60 15.99
C ALA A 20 12.13 4.14 16.08
N ASN A 21 12.31 4.85 14.96
CA ASN A 21 12.28 6.30 14.90
C ASN A 21 11.07 6.79 14.07
N LYS A 22 10.29 7.69 14.68
CA LYS A 22 9.15 8.41 14.09
C LYS A 22 9.43 8.96 12.69
N ARG A 23 10.66 9.41 12.43
CA ARG A 23 11.05 9.95 11.11
C ARG A 23 11.06 8.86 10.03
N THR A 24 11.58 7.69 10.34
CA THR A 24 11.69 6.57 9.39
C THR A 24 10.29 6.02 9.08
N LEU A 25 9.48 5.79 10.12
CA LEU A 25 8.12 5.28 9.96
C LEU A 25 7.26 6.18 9.08
N LYS A 26 7.34 7.51 9.25
CA LYS A 26 6.64 8.44 8.35
C LYS A 26 7.10 8.31 6.90
N LYS A 27 8.41 8.21 6.66
CA LYS A 27 8.93 8.07 5.30
C LYS A 27 8.42 6.79 4.64
N GLN A 28 8.38 5.68 5.40
CA GLN A 28 7.88 4.41 4.87
C GLN A 28 6.37 4.47 4.63
N ILE A 29 5.58 5.01 5.55
CA ILE A 29 4.14 5.24 5.33
C ILE A 29 3.92 6.07 4.06
N ASN A 30 4.64 7.18 3.90
CA ASN A 30 4.56 8.00 2.69
C ASN A 30 4.92 7.21 1.43
N ALA A 31 5.99 6.43 1.46
CA ALA A 31 6.44 5.64 0.31
C ALA A 31 5.39 4.60 -0.11
N VAL A 32 4.92 3.78 0.85
CA VAL A 32 3.91 2.74 0.57
C VAL A 32 2.61 3.33 0.04
N ILE A 33 2.10 4.39 0.68
CA ILE A 33 0.84 5.00 0.24
C ILE A 33 1.00 5.70 -1.11
N SER A 34 2.13 6.37 -1.36
CA SER A 34 2.38 7.01 -2.65
C SER A 34 2.42 5.97 -3.76
N ASP A 35 3.08 4.83 -3.55
CA ASP A 35 3.13 3.74 -4.53
C ASP A 35 1.73 3.17 -4.83
N VAL A 36 0.88 3.00 -3.80
CA VAL A 36 -0.52 2.56 -3.97
C VAL A 36 -1.33 3.58 -4.77
N ILE A 37 -1.17 4.87 -4.48
CA ILE A 37 -1.87 5.95 -5.18
C ILE A 37 -1.40 6.02 -6.64
N ASP A 38 -0.10 5.93 -6.89
CA ASP A 38 0.48 5.97 -8.24
C ASP A 38 -0.03 4.81 -9.10
N GLU A 39 -0.13 3.60 -8.54
CA GLU A 39 -0.73 2.45 -9.23
C GLU A 39 -2.22 2.65 -9.52
N CYS A 40 -2.97 3.26 -8.58
CA CYS A 40 -4.37 3.61 -8.82
C CYS A 40 -4.52 4.62 -9.96
N ILE A 41 -3.70 5.68 -9.97
CA ILE A 41 -3.68 6.68 -11.05
C ILE A 41 -3.34 6.01 -12.39
N TYR A 42 -2.35 5.11 -12.41
CA TYR A 42 -2.02 4.33 -13.59
C TYR A 42 -3.22 3.53 -14.12
N ILE A 43 -4.03 2.91 -13.24
CA ILE A 43 -5.27 2.24 -13.63
C ILE A 43 -6.30 3.23 -14.20
N GLN A 44 -6.43 4.43 -13.63
CA GLN A 44 -7.34 5.46 -14.16
C GLN A 44 -6.97 5.88 -15.59
N GLU A 45 -5.67 6.07 -15.84
CA GLU A 45 -5.14 6.49 -17.14
C GLU A 45 -5.24 5.38 -18.19
N THR A 46 -4.91 4.14 -17.81
CA THR A 46 -4.90 2.99 -18.73
C THR A 46 -6.27 2.35 -18.93
N GLN A 47 -7.14 2.41 -17.91
CA GLN A 47 -8.44 1.72 -17.89
C GLN A 47 -9.55 2.67 -17.43
N LYS A 48 -10.05 3.49 -18.35
CA LYS A 48 -11.14 4.46 -18.09
C LYS A 48 -12.39 3.85 -17.44
N ASN A 49 -12.71 2.58 -17.72
CA ASN A 49 -13.86 1.88 -17.11
C ASN A 49 -13.66 1.57 -15.61
N LYS A 50 -12.42 1.64 -15.12
CA LYS A 50 -12.04 1.40 -13.73
C LYS A 50 -11.58 2.67 -13.04
N ALA A 51 -11.81 3.83 -13.65
CA ALA A 51 -11.40 5.10 -13.08
C ALA A 51 -12.09 5.39 -11.73
N GLN A 52 -13.41 5.18 -11.66
CA GLN A 52 -14.18 5.35 -10.42
C GLN A 52 -13.76 4.42 -9.27
N PRO A 53 -13.61 3.10 -9.46
CA PRO A 53 -13.14 2.26 -8.36
C PRO A 53 -11.69 2.54 -7.96
N ALA A 54 -10.83 2.93 -8.89
CA ALA A 54 -9.48 3.38 -8.56
C ALA A 54 -9.49 4.70 -7.75
N GLU A 55 -10.38 5.64 -8.09
CA GLU A 55 -10.58 6.88 -7.32
C GLU A 55 -10.98 6.60 -5.87
N LYS A 56 -11.91 5.65 -5.66
CA LYS A 56 -12.30 5.21 -4.32
C LYS A 56 -11.14 4.58 -3.53
N LEU A 57 -10.27 3.83 -4.19
CA LEU A 57 -9.07 3.27 -3.53
C LEU A 57 -8.08 4.36 -3.14
N ILE A 58 -7.92 5.40 -3.96
CA ILE A 58 -7.10 6.57 -3.61
C ILE A 58 -7.67 7.25 -2.37
N ASP A 59 -8.98 7.49 -2.32
CA ASP A 59 -9.64 8.09 -1.14
C ASP A 59 -9.43 7.24 0.12
N GLU A 60 -9.56 5.91 0.02
CA GLU A 60 -9.32 5.00 1.14
C GLU A 60 -7.84 5.02 1.57
N ALA A 61 -6.90 5.03 0.62
CA ALA A 61 -5.47 5.12 0.90
C ALA A 61 -5.10 6.46 1.59
N VAL A 62 -5.69 7.57 1.16
CA VAL A 62 -5.50 8.89 1.79
C VAL A 62 -6.12 8.95 3.19
N ALA A 63 -7.30 8.37 3.39
CA ALA A 63 -7.92 8.28 4.70
C ALA A 63 -7.06 7.46 5.67
N PHE A 64 -6.57 6.31 5.22
CA PHE A 64 -5.69 5.44 5.99
C PHE A 64 -4.34 6.12 6.30
N TYR A 65 -3.76 6.83 5.34
CA TYR A 65 -2.58 7.65 5.55
C TYR A 65 -2.76 8.67 6.67
N ASN A 66 -3.87 9.42 6.64
CA ASN A 66 -4.15 10.42 7.67
C ASN A 66 -4.29 9.78 9.05
N ASP A 67 -4.93 8.61 9.16
CA ASP A 67 -5.02 7.86 10.42
C ASP A 67 -3.64 7.41 10.93
N LEU A 68 -2.83 6.78 10.07
CA LEU A 68 -1.49 6.33 10.45
C LEU A 68 -0.61 7.51 10.87
N ILE A 69 -0.63 8.62 10.14
CA ILE A 69 0.12 9.82 10.51
C ILE A 69 -0.35 10.37 11.85
N ALA A 70 -1.66 10.44 12.12
CA ALA A 70 -2.18 10.89 13.41
C ALA A 70 -1.68 10.00 14.56
N ARG A 71 -1.70 8.67 14.35
CA ARG A 71 -1.17 7.69 15.31
C ARG A 71 0.33 7.80 15.50
N VAL A 72 1.11 8.01 14.44
CA VAL A 72 2.56 8.26 14.53
C VAL A 72 2.84 9.56 15.28
N HIS A 73 1.96 10.55 15.14
CA HIS A 73 2.07 11.80 15.89
C HIS A 73 1.81 11.60 17.39
N ALA A 74 0.80 10.80 17.74
CA ALA A 74 0.41 10.49 19.12
C ALA A 74 1.35 9.48 19.82
N GLY A 75 1.89 8.52 19.06
CA GLY A 75 2.78 7.47 19.53
C GLY A 75 4.07 8.03 20.12
N LYS A 76 4.49 7.45 21.25
CA LYS A 76 5.68 7.88 21.99
C LYS A 76 6.68 6.76 22.17
N ASN A 77 6.20 5.51 22.17
CA ASN A 77 7.00 4.34 22.47
C ASN A 77 7.19 3.47 21.23
N LYS A 78 8.25 2.65 21.22
CA LYS A 78 8.53 1.72 20.11
C LYS A 78 7.36 0.78 19.81
N VAL A 79 6.68 0.31 20.86
CA VAL A 79 5.50 -0.58 20.72
C VAL A 79 4.38 0.08 19.92
N ASP A 80 4.15 1.39 20.10
CA ASP A 80 3.14 2.12 19.34
C ASP A 80 3.52 2.15 17.85
N PHE A 81 4.79 2.39 17.56
CA PHE A 81 5.33 2.42 16.20
C PHE A 81 5.30 1.04 15.54
N ASP A 82 5.59 -0.03 16.29
CA ASP A 82 5.51 -1.41 15.79
C ASP A 82 4.07 -1.82 15.46
N SER A 83 3.09 -1.39 16.27
CA SER A 83 1.67 -1.62 15.97
C SER A 83 1.24 -0.91 14.68
N ILE A 84 1.62 0.36 14.52
CA ILE A 84 1.33 1.14 13.30
C ILE A 84 1.95 0.47 12.07
N TRP A 85 3.15 -0.09 12.21
CA TRP A 85 3.81 -0.81 11.13
C TRP A 85 3.06 -2.08 10.73
N ASN A 86 2.63 -2.89 11.69
CA ASN A 86 1.86 -4.09 11.40
C ASN A 86 0.56 -3.73 10.68
N ASP A 87 -0.14 -2.69 11.15
CA ASP A 87 -1.38 -2.22 10.51
C ASP A 87 -1.13 -1.71 9.07
N LEU A 88 0.00 -1.03 8.83
CA LEU A 88 0.41 -0.62 7.48
C LEU A 88 0.57 -1.83 6.56
N ASN A 89 1.22 -2.90 7.03
CA ASN A 89 1.46 -4.10 6.23
C ASN A 89 0.16 -4.82 5.91
N ASP A 90 -0.66 -5.07 6.93
CA ASP A 90 -1.95 -5.74 6.78
C ASP A 90 -2.83 -4.98 5.77
N LYS A 91 -2.86 -3.65 5.86
CA LYS A 91 -3.64 -2.84 4.92
C LYS A 91 -3.01 -2.76 3.54
N SER A 92 -1.68 -2.81 3.43
CA SER A 92 -0.98 -2.87 2.13
C SER A 92 -1.32 -4.15 1.36
N GLU A 93 -1.47 -5.29 2.05
CA GLU A 93 -1.91 -6.54 1.44
C GLU A 93 -3.35 -6.42 0.91
N VAL A 94 -4.25 -5.81 1.68
CA VAL A 94 -5.63 -5.52 1.24
C VAL A 94 -5.68 -4.60 0.02
N PHE A 95 -4.81 -3.59 -0.05
CA PHE A 95 -4.71 -2.73 -1.24
C PHE A 95 -4.20 -3.51 -2.45
N LEU A 96 -3.20 -4.36 -2.29
CA LEU A 96 -2.72 -5.24 -3.37
C LEU A 96 -3.79 -6.20 -3.85
N GLU A 97 -4.58 -6.80 -2.96
CA GLU A 97 -5.72 -7.64 -3.32
C GLU A 97 -6.78 -6.85 -4.09
N SER A 98 -7.08 -5.63 -3.66
CA SER A 98 -8.03 -4.74 -4.33
C SER A 98 -7.55 -4.34 -5.72
N LEU A 99 -6.26 -3.99 -5.86
CA LEU A 99 -5.62 -3.69 -7.14
C LEU A 99 -5.60 -4.91 -8.07
N ASN A 100 -5.32 -6.11 -7.54
CA ASN A 100 -5.40 -7.36 -8.29
C ASN A 100 -6.83 -7.66 -8.74
N ALA A 101 -7.84 -7.45 -7.90
CA ALA A 101 -9.24 -7.61 -8.28
C ALA A 101 -9.64 -6.60 -9.38
N LEU A 102 -9.16 -5.36 -9.29
CA LEU A 102 -9.34 -4.36 -10.33
C LEU A 102 -8.65 -4.75 -11.61
N SER A 103 -7.41 -5.25 -11.60
CA SER A 103 -6.70 -5.64 -12.82
C SER A 103 -7.24 -6.96 -13.42
N ALA A 104 -7.72 -7.90 -12.61
CA ALA A 104 -8.13 -9.25 -13.00
C ALA A 104 -9.42 -9.33 -13.81
N SER A 105 -10.15 -8.23 -14.06
CA SER A 105 -11.35 -8.25 -14.93
C SER A 105 -11.07 -8.53 -16.43
N LYS A 106 -9.87 -9.01 -16.78
CA LYS A 106 -9.53 -9.60 -18.08
C LYS A 106 -8.67 -10.86 -18.00
N ASN A 107 -8.75 -11.65 -16.93
CA ASN A 107 -8.21 -13.02 -16.93
C ASN A 107 -9.32 -14.06 -16.94
N GLU A 108 -10.30 -13.91 -17.83
CA GLU A 108 -10.83 -15.09 -18.51
C GLU A 108 -9.94 -15.40 -19.70
N LYS A 109 -9.22 -16.52 -19.58
CA LYS A 109 -8.64 -17.41 -20.61
C LYS A 109 -7.16 -17.65 -20.41
N GLY A 110 -6.88 -18.84 -19.89
CA GLY A 110 -5.54 -19.41 -19.91
C GLY A 110 -5.49 -20.83 -19.35
N ALA A 111 -6.34 -21.70 -19.89
CA ALA A 111 -6.24 -23.17 -19.97
C ALA A 111 -5.82 -23.96 -18.71
#